data_AF-A0A529Y2Z5-F1
#
_entry.id   AF-A0A529Y2Z5-F1
#
_cell.length_a   1.000
_cell.length_b   1.000
_cell.length_c   1.000
_cell.angle_alpha   90.00
_cell.angle_beta   90.00
_cell.angle_gamma   90.00
#
_symmetry.space_group_name_H-M   'P 1'
#
loop_
_entity.id
_entity.type
_entity.pdbx_description
1 polymer ?
#
loop_
_entity_poly.entity_id
_entity_poly.type
_entity_poly.pdbx_seq_one_letter_code
_entity_poly.pdbx_strand_id
1 'polypeptide(L)' 'MKSFLCGTALLAAMAAPATAETRYDRNIEKAAMDIVAGKMGSIRGGFSYKQRPQLVVLPDATPVAPTPV' A
#
# COMPACT_ATOMS: atom_id res chain seq x y z
N MET A 1 -26.93 11.05 -48.58
CA MET A 1 -27.15 10.06 -47.49
C MET A 1 -25.86 9.37 -47.05
N LYS A 2 -25.01 8.90 -47.96
CA LYS A 2 -23.74 8.19 -47.65
C LYS A 2 -22.73 9.01 -46.81
N SER A 3 -22.63 10.31 -47.09
CA SER A 3 -21.70 11.22 -46.40
C SER A 3 -22.08 11.46 -44.94
N PHE A 4 -23.39 11.55 -44.66
CA PHE A 4 -23.91 11.66 -43.29
C PHE A 4 -23.63 10.39 -42.48
N LEU A 5 -23.81 9.22 -43.10
CA LEU A 5 -23.55 7.93 -42.45
C LEU A 5 -22.06 7.72 -42.15
N CYS A 6 -21.17 8.16 -43.04
CA CYS A 6 -19.73 8.15 -42.77
C CYS A 6 -19.34 9.14 -41.66
N GLY A 7 -19.95 10.33 -41.63
CA GLY A 7 -19.70 11.32 -40.60
C GLY A 7 -20.09 10.84 -39.20
N THR A 8 -21.25 10.20 -39.07
CA THR A 8 -21.70 9.63 -37.79
C THR A 8 -20.85 8.44 -37.35
N ALA A 9 -20.41 7.59 -38.29
CA ALA A 9 -19.51 6.48 -37.99
C ALA A 9 -18.14 6.97 -37.49
N LEU A 10 -17.59 8.03 -38.08
CA LEU A 10 -16.32 8.63 -37.65
C LEU A 10 -16.44 9.24 -36.24
N LEU A 11 -17.53 9.96 -35.96
CA LEU A 11 -17.78 10.51 -34.64
C LEU A 11 -17.96 9.43 -33.57
N ALA A 12 -18.67 8.35 -33.89
CA ALA A 12 -18.85 7.22 -32.98
C ALA A 12 -17.52 6.51 -32.68
N ALA A 13 -16.66 6.33 -33.68
CA ALA A 13 -15.34 5.72 -33.50
C ALA A 13 -14.42 6.55 -32.60
N MET A 14 -14.51 7.89 -32.68
CA MET A 14 -13.73 8.81 -31.85
C MET A 14 -14.24 8.89 -30.40
N ALA A 15 -15.54 8.66 -30.16
CA ALA A 15 -16.13 8.70 -28.82
C ALA A 15 -16.02 7.37 -28.06
N ALA A 16 -15.84 6.24 -28.77
CA ALA A 16 -15.73 4.90 -28.17
C ALA A 16 -14.65 4.74 -27.06
N PRO A 17 -13.45 5.36 -27.15
CA PRO A 17 -12.44 5.25 -26.09
C PRO A 17 -12.84 5.94 -24.79
N ALA A 18 -13.65 7.02 -24.87
CA ALA A 18 -14.09 7.77 -23.71
C ALA A 18 -15.21 7.05 -22.93
N THR A 19 -15.92 6.13 -23.58
CA THR A 19 -16.98 5.30 -22.96
C THR A 19 -16.48 3.93 -22.52
N ALA A 20 -15.24 3.56 -22.87
CA ALA A 20 -14.65 2.31 -22.42
C ALA A 20 -14.26 2.45 -20.94
N GLU A 21 -15.03 1.80 -20.06
CA GLU A 21 -14.71 1.74 -18.64
C GLU A 21 -13.29 1.21 -18.43
N THR A 22 -12.59 1.72 -17.41
CA THR A 22 -11.27 1.23 -17.04
C THR A 22 -11.39 -0.24 -16.68
N ARG A 23 -10.85 -1.11 -17.54
CA ARG A 23 -10.95 -2.54 -17.34
C ARG A 23 -10.23 -2.89 -16.03
N TYR A 24 -10.96 -3.48 -15.09
CA TYR A 24 -10.39 -3.88 -13.81
C TYR A 24 -9.37 -5.01 -14.01
N ASP A 25 -8.09 -4.67 -13.84
CA ASP A 25 -7.01 -5.63 -13.95
C ASP A 25 -6.68 -6.22 -12.58
N ARG A 26 -7.17 -7.45 -12.35
CA ARG A 26 -6.90 -8.21 -11.13
C ARG A 26 -5.42 -8.49 -10.91
N ASN A 27 -4.61 -8.48 -11.97
CA ASN A 27 -3.17 -8.67 -11.85
C ASN A 27 -2.50 -7.45 -11.23
N ILE A 28 -2.98 -6.24 -11.56
CA ILE A 28 -2.47 -4.99 -10.97
C ILE A 28 -2.85 -4.93 -9.49
N GLU A 29 -4.08 -5.30 -9.13
CA GLU A 29 -4.52 -5.39 -7.73
C GLU A 29 -3.60 -6.33 -6.93
N LYS A 30 -3.42 -7.56 -7.43
CA LYS A 30 -2.58 -8.56 -6.76
C LYS A 30 -1.14 -8.06 -6.62
N ALA A 31 -0.56 -7.49 -7.68
CA ALA A 31 0.79 -6.95 -7.64
C ALA A 31 0.92 -5.81 -6.61
N ALA A 32 -0.08 -4.92 -6.53
CA ALA A 32 -0.09 -3.84 -5.54
C ALA A 32 -0.12 -4.38 -4.11
N MET A 33 -0.96 -5.39 -3.84
CA MET A 33 -1.03 -6.04 -2.53
C MET A 33 0.31 -6.70 -2.14
N ASP A 34 0.92 -7.43 -3.08
CA ASP A 34 2.20 -8.11 -2.86
C ASP A 34 3.33 -7.10 -2.59
N ILE A 35 3.35 -5.96 -3.31
CA ILE A 35 4.31 -4.87 -3.09
C ILE A 35 4.13 -4.24 -1.70
N VAL A 36 2.89 -3.96 -1.31
CA VAL A 36 2.58 -3.35 -0.02
C VAL A 36 2.95 -4.30 1.12
N ALA A 37 2.60 -5.58 1.01
CA ALA A 37 2.98 -6.60 1.98
C ALA A 37 4.50 -6.75 2.09
N GLY A 38 5.21 -6.75 0.96
CA GLY A 38 6.68 -6.77 0.93
C GLY A 38 7.31 -5.52 1.56
N LYS A 39 6.76 -4.33 1.30
CA LYS A 39 7.24 -3.05 1.85
C LYS A 39 6.95 -2.88 3.34
N MET A 40 5.82 -3.40 3.83
CA MET A 40 5.53 -3.42 5.27
C MET A 40 6.53 -4.30 6.02
N GLY A 41 7.22 -5.21 5.32
CA GLY A 41 8.08 -6.21 5.92
C GLY A 41 7.27 -7.22 6.74
N SER A 42 7.96 -8.19 7.30
CA SER A 42 7.35 -9.01 8.35
C SER A 42 7.06 -8.09 9.53
N ILE A 43 5.82 -8.05 10.04
CA ILE A 43 5.50 -7.42 11.32
C ILE A 43 6.21 -8.21 12.42
N ARG A 44 7.52 -8.01 12.53
CA ARG A 44 8.37 -8.64 13.53
C ARG A 44 8.31 -7.74 14.75
N GLY A 45 7.64 -8.21 15.80
CA GLY A 45 7.77 -7.67 17.15
C GLY A 45 6.94 -6.42 17.48
N GLY A 46 5.87 -6.14 16.74
CA GLY A 46 4.92 -5.08 17.09
C GLY A 46 3.84 -5.53 18.07
N PHE A 47 3.23 -4.57 18.77
CA PHE A 47 2.06 -4.80 19.61
C PHE A 47 0.80 -4.83 18.73
N SER A 48 -0.11 -5.79 18.99
CA SER A 48 -1.43 -5.83 18.34
C SER A 48 -2.27 -4.62 18.74
N TYR A 49 -3.32 -4.33 17.95
CA TYR A 49 -4.25 -3.27 18.27
C TYR A 49 -4.85 -3.46 19.68
N LYS A 50 -4.75 -2.41 20.52
CA LYS A 50 -5.08 -2.38 21.96
C LYS A 50 -4.16 -3.17 22.90
N GLN A 51 -3.10 -3.81 22.42
CA GLN A 51 -2.12 -4.43 23.28
C GLN A 51 -1.30 -3.33 23.98
N ARG A 52 -1.27 -3.35 25.33
CA ARG A 52 -0.46 -2.41 26.12
C ARG A 52 0.98 -2.94 26.19
N PRO A 53 1.97 -2.25 25.61
CA PRO A 53 3.38 -2.60 25.76
C PRO A 53 3.80 -2.50 27.22
N GLN A 54 4.46 -3.53 27.74
CA GLN A 54 5.25 -3.37 28.96
C GLN A 54 6.67 -2.98 28.55
N LEU A 55 6.95 -1.68 28.53
CA LEU A 55 8.30 -1.17 28.30
C LEU A 55 9.09 -1.37 29.60
N VAL A 56 10.08 -2.26 29.57
CA VAL A 56 10.97 -2.49 30.71
C VAL A 56 11.91 -1.30 30.81
N VAL A 57 11.79 -0.52 31.89
CA VAL A 57 12.76 0.53 32.22
C VAL A 57 13.99 -0.15 32.81
N LEU A 58 15.16 0.08 32.21
CA LEU A 58 16.43 -0.39 32.75
C LEU A 58 16.66 0.32 34.10
N PRO A 59 16.89 -0.38 35.22
CA PRO A 59 17.24 0.25 36.48
C PRO A 59 18.53 1.05 36.30
N ASP A 60 18.57 2.27 36.82
CA ASP A 60 19.81 3.05 36.89
C ASP A 60 20.89 2.20 37.56
N ALA A 61 22.05 2.11 36.92
CA ALA A 61 23.17 1.33 37.42
C ALA A 61 23.52 1.81 38.84
N THR A 62 23.51 0.88 39.80
CA THR A 62 23.90 1.16 41.18
C THR A 62 25.31 1.74 41.18
N PRO A 63 25.56 2.89 41.84
CA PRO A 63 26.89 3.46 41.93
C PRO A 63 27.86 2.42 42.51
N VAL A 64 28.88 2.05 41.73
CA VAL A 64 29.93 1.14 42.17
C VAL A 64 30.66 1.81 43.33
N ALA A 65 30.59 1.22 44.52
CA ALA A 65 31.32 1.69 45.69
C ALA A 65 32.83 1.61 45.41
N PRO A 66 33.62 2.61 45.81
CA PRO A 66 35.06 2.63 45.55
C PRO A 66 35.73 1.46 46.29
N THR A 67 36.47 0.65 45.54
CA THR A 67 37.32 -0.41 46.08
C THR A 67 38.43 0.21 46.93
N PRO A 68 38.57 -0.17 48.22
CA PRO A 68 39.69 0.28 49.03
C PRO A 68 40.99 -0.29 48.49
N VAL A 69 42.00 0.56 48.31
CA VAL A 69 43.39 0.21 48.02
C VAL A 69 44.15 -0.14 49.30
#